data_AF-K1V6K4-F1
#
_entry.id   AF-K1V6K4-F1
#
_cell.length_a   1.000
_cell.length_b   1.000
_cell.length_c   1.000
_cell.angle_alpha   90.00
_cell.angle_beta   90.00
_cell.angle_gamma   90.00
#
_symmetry.space_group_name_H-M   'P 1'
#
loop_
_entity.id
_entity.type
_entity.pdbx_description
1 polymer ?
#
loop_
_entity_poly.entity_id
_entity_poly.type
_entity_poly.pdbx_seq_one_letter_code
_entity_poly.pdbx_strand_id
1 'polypeptide(L)'
;MSFDVQFPGLGLEFTINRVALSIGGFNIYWYGVIIAAGMVLAMLFAFRNADDFGINSDRLIDVILVGAVMAIVCARIYYIVFAPFKYESIWQMIDIRQGGIAIYGAVIGAFVFGGLMAKIRR
;
A
#
# COMPACT_ATOMS: atom_id res chain seq x y z
N MET A 1 13.43 -13.85 16.35
CA MET A 1 12.75 -14.99 15.68
C MET A 1 13.31 -15.09 14.27
N SER A 2 14.18 -16.06 14.03
CA SER A 2 14.48 -16.56 12.69
C SER A 2 13.20 -17.22 12.16
N PHE A 3 12.83 -16.90 10.92
CA PHE A 3 11.71 -17.54 10.24
C PHE A 3 12.29 -18.56 9.29
N ASP A 4 12.25 -19.82 9.70
CA ASP A 4 12.74 -20.94 8.92
C ASP A 4 11.61 -21.43 8.03
N VAL A 5 11.71 -21.12 6.74
CA VAL A 5 10.84 -21.70 5.72
C VAL A 5 11.44 -23.05 5.37
N GLN A 6 10.81 -24.11 5.85
CA GLN A 6 11.28 -25.48 5.67
C GLN A 6 10.43 -26.23 4.64
N PHE A 7 11.10 -26.89 3.70
CA PHE A 7 10.51 -27.85 2.78
C PHE A 7 11.05 -29.24 3.11
N PRO A 8 10.52 -29.90 4.16
CA PRO A 8 11.09 -31.14 4.69
C PRO A 8 11.12 -32.28 3.66
N GLY A 9 10.19 -32.31 2.70
CA GLY A 9 10.18 -33.28 1.59
C GLY A 9 11.27 -33.07 0.54
N LEU A 10 11.94 -31.91 0.53
CA LEU A 10 13.04 -31.57 -0.38
C LEU A 10 14.39 -31.42 0.36
N GLY A 11 14.41 -31.55 1.70
CA GLY A 11 15.60 -31.33 2.52
C GLY A 11 16.11 -29.89 2.50
N LEU A 12 15.27 -28.92 2.11
CA LEU A 12 15.63 -27.51 1.98
C LEU A 12 15.11 -26.70 3.17
N GLU A 13 15.97 -25.86 3.73
CA GLU A 13 15.65 -24.93 4.82
C GLU A 13 16.20 -23.55 4.50
N PHE A 14 15.35 -22.53 4.62
CA PHE A 14 15.71 -21.15 4.31
C PHE A 14 15.35 -20.24 5.48
N THR A 15 16.35 -19.57 6.04
CA THR A 15 16.13 -18.53 7.06
C THR A 15 16.01 -17.17 6.37
N ILE A 16 14.78 -16.66 6.25
CA ILE A 16 14.52 -15.37 5.58
C ILE A 16 14.32 -14.26 6.61
N ASN A 17 15.13 -13.20 6.50
CA ASN A 17 14.93 -11.99 7.31
C ASN A 17 13.77 -11.17 6.73
N ARG A 18 12.84 -10.73 7.59
CA ARG A 18 11.70 -9.88 7.19
C ARG A 18 12.13 -8.45 6.87
N VAL A 19 13.22 -7.98 7.49
CA VAL A 19 13.77 -6.64 7.28
C VAL A 19 14.69 -6.68 6.07
N ALA A 20 14.36 -5.90 5.05
CA ALA A 20 15.15 -5.74 3.84
C ALA A 20 16.35 -4.80 4.09
N LEU A 21 16.11 -3.68 4.76
CA LEU A 21 17.12 -2.67 5.07
C LEU A 21 16.78 -1.98 6.39
N SER A 22 17.81 -1.66 7.18
CA SER A 22 17.66 -0.84 8.39
C SER A 22 18.55 0.40 8.25
N ILE A 23 17.95 1.59 8.34
CA ILE A 23 18.67 2.86 8.28
C ILE A 23 18.35 3.65 9.54
N GLY A 24 19.34 3.86 10.41
CA GLY A 24 19.20 4.73 11.59
C GLY A 24 18.07 4.33 12.56
N GLY A 25 17.76 3.05 12.67
CA GLY A 25 16.64 2.54 13.49
C GLY A 25 15.29 2.45 12.74
N PHE A 26 15.24 2.86 11.48
CA PHE A 26 14.08 2.66 10.61
C PHE A 26 14.21 1.35 9.84
N ASN A 27 13.32 0.40 10.12
CA ASN A 27 13.28 -0.89 9.45
C ASN A 27 12.37 -0.82 8.22
N ILE A 28 12.93 -1.10 7.05
CA ILE A 28 12.21 -1.30 5.79
C ILE A 28 12.00 -2.80 5.62
N TYR A 29 10.75 -3.22 5.49
CA TYR A 29 10.39 -4.63 5.38
C TYR A 29 10.20 -5.06 3.92
N TRP A 30 10.52 -6.32 3.61
CA TRP A 30 10.38 -6.87 2.26
C TRP A 30 8.97 -6.73 1.68
N TYR A 31 7.93 -6.89 2.49
CA TYR A 31 6.55 -6.72 2.00
C TYR A 31 6.31 -5.30 1.45
N GLY A 32 6.89 -4.27 2.08
CA GLY A 32 6.77 -2.89 1.62
C GLY A 32 7.52 -2.67 0.32
N VAL A 33 8.72 -3.25 0.19
CA VAL A 33 9.53 -3.19 -1.04
C VAL A 33 8.79 -3.84 -2.21
N ILE A 34 8.19 -5.02 -2.00
CA ILE A 34 7.44 -5.74 -3.03
C ILE A 34 6.19 -4.94 -3.46
N ILE A 35 5.45 -4.36 -2.51
CA ILE A 35 4.28 -3.53 -2.81
C ILE A 35 4.68 -2.28 -3.60
N ALA A 36 5.76 -1.60 -3.19
CA ALA A 36 6.26 -0.41 -3.90
C ALA A 36 6.71 -0.76 -5.32
N ALA A 37 7.44 -1.87 -5.50
CA ALA A 37 7.84 -2.35 -6.81
C ALA A 37 6.62 -2.69 -7.70
N GLY A 38 5.62 -3.38 -7.14
CA GLY A 38 4.36 -3.66 -7.85
C GLY A 38 3.62 -2.39 -8.28
N MET A 39 3.58 -1.37 -7.41
CA MET A 39 2.98 -0.07 -7.73
C MET A 39 3.71 0.64 -8.87
N VAL A 40 5.05 0.63 -8.86
CA VAL A 40 5.87 1.20 -9.94
C VAL A 40 5.62 0.46 -11.25
N LEU A 41 5.61 -0.87 -11.24
CA LEU A 41 5.32 -1.67 -12.44
C LEU A 41 3.91 -1.41 -12.99
N ALA A 42 2.90 -1.31 -12.12
CA ALA A 42 1.54 -0.97 -12.52
C ALA A 42 1.45 0.43 -13.14
N MET A 43 2.18 1.40 -12.58
CA MET A 43 2.26 2.76 -13.12
C MET A 43 2.96 2.80 -14.49
N LEU A 44 4.08 2.08 -14.66
CA LEU A 44 4.77 1.96 -15.94
C LEU A 44 3.87 1.30 -17.00
N PHE A 45 3.14 0.26 -16.61
CA PHE A 45 2.15 -0.35 -17.48
C PHE A 45 1.06 0.65 -17.87
N ALA A 46 0.52 1.40 -16.90
CA ALA A 46 -0.51 2.38 -17.16
C ALA A 46 -0.03 3.50 -18.12
N PHE A 47 1.18 4.04 -17.94
CA PHE A 47 1.74 5.04 -18.87
C PHE A 47 1.96 4.49 -20.26
N ARG A 48 2.47 3.26 -20.37
CA ARG A 48 2.70 2.63 -21.67
C ARG A 48 1.42 2.49 -22.48
N ASN A 49 0.29 2.25 -21.81
CA ASN A 49 -1.01 2.14 -22.47
C ASN A 49 -1.76 3.48 -22.53
N ALA A 50 -1.33 4.52 -21.83
CA ALA A 50 -2.03 5.79 -21.76
C ALA A 50 -2.15 6.45 -23.15
N ASP A 51 -1.06 6.38 -23.94
CA ASP A 51 -1.02 6.89 -25.31
C ASP A 51 -2.03 6.15 -26.21
N ASP A 52 -2.16 4.82 -26.07
CA ASP A 52 -3.10 3.99 -26.83
C ASP A 52 -4.57 4.37 -26.55
N PHE A 53 -4.85 4.86 -25.34
CA PHE A 53 -6.18 5.34 -24.95
C PHE A 53 -6.37 6.85 -25.15
N GLY A 54 -5.37 7.57 -25.67
CA GLY A 54 -5.41 9.04 -25.83
C GLY A 54 -5.48 9.79 -24.49
N ILE A 55 -5.03 9.15 -23.40
CA ILE A 55 -5.06 9.72 -22.05
C ILE A 55 -3.76 10.48 -21.82
N ASN A 56 -3.87 11.74 -21.40
CA ASN A 56 -2.71 12.52 -21.01
C ASN A 56 -2.08 11.92 -19.72
N SER A 57 -0.79 11.58 -19.80
CA SER A 57 -0.03 10.94 -18.71
C SER A 57 0.02 11.77 -17.42
N ASP A 58 -0.02 13.11 -17.50
CA ASP A 58 -0.04 13.96 -16.30
C ASP A 58 -1.34 13.77 -15.52
N ARG A 59 -2.47 13.59 -16.23
CA ARG A 59 -3.76 13.32 -15.60
C ARG A 59 -3.81 11.95 -14.97
N LEU A 60 -3.16 10.96 -15.59
CA LEU A 60 -3.04 9.63 -15.02
C LEU A 60 -2.22 9.66 -13.72
N ILE A 61 -1.12 10.43 -13.68
CA ILE A 61 -0.34 10.64 -12.44
C ILE A 61 -1.22 11.24 -11.34
N ASP A 62 -1.99 12.29 -11.64
CA ASP A 62 -2.90 12.93 -10.69
C ASP A 62 -3.85 11.91 -10.05
N VAL A 63 -4.47 11.05 -10.87
CA VAL A 63 -5.42 10.03 -10.40
C VAL A 63 -4.73 8.99 -9.53
N ILE A 64 -3.55 8.51 -9.93
CA ILE A 64 -2.81 7.48 -9.16
C ILE A 64 -2.35 8.06 -7.82
N LEU A 65 -1.80 9.27 -7.80
CA LEU A 65 -1.30 9.90 -6.57
C LEU A 65 -2.44 10.18 -5.59
N VAL A 66 -3.53 10.82 -6.06
CA VAL A 66 -4.69 11.09 -5.21
C VAL A 66 -5.33 9.80 -4.73
N GLY A 67 -5.48 8.81 -5.62
CA GLY A 67 -6.02 7.49 -5.28
C GLY A 67 -5.19 6.78 -4.21
N ALA A 68 -3.86 6.77 -4.34
CA ALA A 68 -2.96 6.12 -3.39
C ALA A 68 -2.96 6.80 -2.02
N VAL A 69 -2.92 8.13 -1.96
CA VAL A 69 -2.97 8.89 -0.70
C VAL A 69 -4.31 8.65 0.00
N MET A 70 -5.42 8.78 -0.74
CA MET A 70 -6.75 8.57 -0.17
C MET A 70 -7.01 7.12 0.22
N ALA A 71 -6.40 6.15 -0.47
CA ALA A 71 -6.44 4.74 -0.07
C ALA A 71 -5.85 4.53 1.33
N ILE A 72 -4.68 5.10 1.61
CA ILE A 72 -4.03 4.96 2.93
C ILE A 72 -4.90 5.59 4.03
N VAL A 73 -5.45 6.77 3.77
CA VAL A 73 -6.35 7.46 4.71
C VAL A 73 -7.60 6.63 4.98
N CYS A 74 -8.28 6.17 3.94
CA CYS A 74 -9.50 5.35 4.07
C CYS A 74 -9.22 4.01 4.73
N ALA A 75 -8.07 3.39 4.45
CA ALA A 75 -7.65 2.15 5.09
C ALA A 75 -7.48 2.30 6.59
N ARG A 76 -6.98 3.47 7.04
CA ARG A 76 -6.84 3.77 8.45
C ARG A 76 -8.18 4.06 9.11
N ILE A 77 -9.02 4.90 8.49
CA ILE A 77 -10.37 5.19 8.98
C ILE A 77 -11.18 3.89 9.12
N TYR A 78 -11.15 3.03 8.10
CA TYR A 78 -11.82 1.74 8.14
C TYR A 78 -11.32 0.90 9.33
N TYR A 79 -10.00 0.80 9.53
CA TYR A 79 -9.48 0.05 10.67
C TYR A 79 -9.96 0.60 12.03
N ILE A 80 -10.01 1.93 12.20
CA ILE A 80 -10.51 2.58 13.43
C ILE A 80 -11.98 2.26 13.66
N VAL A 81 -12.82 2.34 12.62
CA VAL A 81 -14.26 2.09 12.72
C VAL A 81 -14.57 0.65 13.17
N PHE A 82 -13.76 -0.32 12.74
CA PHE A 82 -13.95 -1.73 13.09
C PHE A 82 -13.22 -2.17 14.37
N ALA A 83 -12.32 -1.34 14.92
CA ALA A 83 -11.64 -1.60 16.19
C ALA A 83 -11.60 -0.36 17.11
N PRO A 84 -12.75 0.28 17.41
CA PRO A 84 -12.77 1.59 18.06
C PRO A 84 -12.30 1.56 19.52
N PHE A 85 -12.47 0.43 20.21
CA PHE A 85 -12.10 0.26 21.62
C PHE A 85 -10.61 -0.07 21.85
N LYS A 86 -9.81 -0.14 20.79
CA LYS A 86 -8.38 -0.50 20.88
C LYS A 86 -7.48 0.70 21.24
N TYR A 87 -8.02 1.90 21.28
CA TYR A 87 -7.25 3.14 21.35
C TYR A 87 -7.52 3.91 22.63
N GLU A 88 -6.46 4.34 23.30
CA GLU A 88 -6.57 5.18 24.50
C GLU A 88 -6.47 6.68 24.18
N SER A 89 -5.98 7.05 22.99
CA SER A 89 -5.89 8.45 22.55
C SER A 89 -6.08 8.62 21.05
N ILE A 90 -6.48 9.82 20.64
CA ILE A 90 -6.66 10.19 19.22
C ILE A 90 -5.32 10.10 18.45
N TRP A 91 -4.20 10.39 19.11
CA TRP A 91 -2.87 10.27 18.50
C TRP A 91 -2.53 8.84 18.09
N GLN A 92 -2.92 7.83 18.90
CA GLN A 92 -2.77 6.42 18.54
C GLN A 92 -3.68 6.02 17.37
N MET A 93 -4.86 6.64 17.25
CA MET A 93 -5.75 6.42 16.11
C MET A 93 -5.10 6.89 14.81
N ILE A 94 -4.34 8.00 14.81
CA ILE A 94 -3.70 8.52 13.60
C ILE A 94 -2.37 7.82 13.28
N ASP A 95 -1.71 7.23 14.28
CA ASP A 95 -0.40 6.60 14.10
C ASP A 95 -0.47 5.34 13.21
N ILE A 96 -0.21 5.55 11.92
CA ILE A 96 -0.13 4.50 10.90
C ILE A 96 1.09 3.59 11.07
N ARG A 97 2.08 3.98 11.88
CA ARG A 97 3.34 3.21 12.06
C ARG A 97 3.15 2.02 12.97
N GLN A 98 2.15 2.04 13.85
CA GLN A 98 1.83 0.91 14.73
C GLN A 98 1.14 -0.25 13.98
N GLY A 99 1.00 -0.16 12.66
CA GLY A 99 0.18 -1.05 11.87
C GLY A 99 -1.31 -0.70 12.00
N GLY A 100 -2.20 -1.63 11.64
CA GLY A 100 -3.64 -1.39 11.67
C GLY A 100 -4.15 -0.64 10.43
N ILE A 101 -3.92 -1.25 9.27
CA ILE A 101 -4.40 -0.77 7.97
C ILE A 101 -5.32 -1.85 7.43
N ALA A 102 -6.57 -1.50 7.15
CA ALA A 102 -7.54 -2.42 6.59
C ALA A 102 -7.55 -2.31 5.06
N ILE A 103 -7.23 -3.40 4.36
CA ILE A 103 -7.17 -3.41 2.88
C ILE A 103 -8.52 -3.03 2.25
N TYR A 104 -9.64 -3.41 2.87
CA TYR A 104 -10.98 -3.05 2.40
C TYR A 104 -11.15 -1.53 2.31
N GLY A 105 -10.71 -0.78 3.33
CA GLY A 105 -10.74 0.67 3.29
C GLY A 105 -9.81 1.25 2.22
N ALA A 106 -8.65 0.62 1.98
CA ALA A 106 -7.73 1.05 0.92
C ALA A 106 -8.37 0.94 -0.47
N VAL A 107 -8.99 -0.20 -0.75
CA VAL A 107 -9.62 -0.48 -2.06
C VAL A 107 -10.81 0.44 -2.30
N ILE A 108 -11.68 0.61 -1.30
CA ILE A 108 -12.84 1.52 -1.39
C ILE A 108 -12.36 2.96 -1.62
N GLY A 109 -11.38 3.41 -0.84
CA GLY A 109 -10.81 4.76 -0.97
C GLY A 109 -10.19 4.99 -2.34
N ALA A 110 -9.34 4.08 -2.81
CA ALA A 110 -8.71 4.17 -4.12
C ALA A 110 -9.76 4.28 -5.24
N PHE A 111 -10.80 3.45 -5.19
CA PHE A 111 -11.83 3.42 -6.22
C PHE A 111 -12.69 4.70 -6.23
N VAL A 112 -13.16 5.14 -5.06
CA VAL A 112 -14.01 6.34 -4.95
C VAL A 112 -13.24 7.60 -5.32
N PHE A 113 -12.08 7.82 -4.72
CA PHE A 113 -11.31 9.06 -4.94
C PHE A 113 -10.55 9.05 -6.27
N GLY A 114 -10.03 7.90 -6.70
CA GLY A 114 -9.45 7.75 -8.03
C GLY A 114 -10.49 7.94 -9.13
N GLY A 115 -11.68 7.33 -8.99
CA GLY A 115 -12.79 7.52 -9.93
C GLY A 115 -13.31 8.96 -9.95
N LEU A 116 -13.39 9.62 -8.79
CA LEU A 116 -13.74 11.03 -8.71
C LEU A 116 -12.72 11.89 -9.45
N MET A 117 -11.43 11.62 -9.24
CA MET A 117 -10.37 12.40 -9.88
C MET A 117 -10.32 12.17 -11.39
N ALA A 118 -10.57 10.95 -11.85
CA ALA A 118 -10.74 10.64 -13.28
C ALA A 118 -11.94 11.37 -13.90
N LYS A 119 -13.03 11.56 -13.14
CA LYS A 119 -14.18 12.36 -13.59
C LYS A 119 -13.87 13.85 -13.66
N ILE A 120 -13.10 14.39 -12.71
CA ILE A 120 -12.73 15.81 -12.65
C ILE A 120 -11.73 16.15 -13.76
N ARG A 121 -10.77 15.25 -14.03
CA ARG A 121 -9.68 15.43 -15.01
C ARG A 121 -10.00 14.81 -16.38
N ARG A 122 -11.25 14.88 -16.86
CA ARG A 122 -11.62 14.40 -18.21
C ARG A 122 -10.79 15.08 -19.32
#